data_AF-A0A537N0K9-F1
#
_entry.id   AF-A0A537N0K9-F1
#
_cell.length_a   1.000
_cell.length_b   1.000
_cell.length_c   1.000
_cell.angle_alpha   90.00
_cell.angle_beta   90.00
_cell.angle_gamma   90.00
#
_symmetry.space_group_name_H-M   'P 1'
#
loop_
_entity.id
_entity.type
_entity.pdbx_description
1 polymer ?
#
loop_
_entity_poly.entity_id
_entity_poly.type
_entity_poly.pdbx_seq_one_letter_code
_entity_poly.pdbx_strand_id
1 'polypeptide(L)' 'MGAARNYHRMALECLELAEAARDPASQDTLIHMAELWAGLADRAEAKFPSRWPERRPDADAA' A
#
# COMPACT_ATOMS: atom_id res chain seq x y z
N MET A 1 -6.06 -3.20 -14.23
CA MET A 1 -5.60 -2.42 -13.06
C MET A 1 -5.50 -3.37 -11.89
N GLY A 2 -4.34 -3.44 -11.21
CA GLY A 2 -4.14 -4.33 -10.07
C GLY A 2 -4.84 -3.81 -8.81
N ALA A 3 -5.30 -4.73 -7.95
CA ALA A 3 -5.98 -4.39 -6.70
C ALA A 3 -5.12 -3.47 -5.80
N ALA A 4 -3.81 -3.70 -5.74
CA ALA A 4 -2.86 -2.86 -5.01
C ALA A 4 -2.91 -1.37 -5.41
N ARG A 5 -2.91 -1.09 -6.73
CA ARG A 5 -2.99 0.28 -7.24
C ARG A 5 -4.30 0.97 -6.85
N ASN A 6 -5.42 0.23 -6.82
CA ASN A 6 -6.70 0.78 -6.38
C ASN A 6 -6.68 1.09 -4.89
N TYR A 7 -6.10 0.20 -4.07
CA TYR A 7 -5.96 0.44 -2.63
C TYR A 7 -5.04 1.64 -2.33
N HIS A 8 -3.90 1.79 -3.02
CA HIS A 8 -3.06 2.98 -2.88
C HIS A 8 -3.78 4.27 -3.27
N ARG A 9 -4.62 4.23 -4.31
CA ARG A 9 -5.42 5.40 -4.69
C ARG A 9 -6.41 5.78 -3.59
N MET A 10 -7.12 4.81 -3.02
CA MET A 10 -8.05 5.07 -1.92
C MET A 10 -7.34 5.60 -0.67
N ALA A 11 -6.14 5.08 -0.37
CA ALA A 11 -5.31 5.60 0.72
C ALA A 11 -4.97 7.08 0.50
N LEU A 12 -4.56 7.44 -0.73
CA LEU A 12 -4.22 8.82 -1.07
C LEU A 12 -5.45 9.75 -0.97
N GLU A 13 -6.59 9.34 -1.51
CA GLU A 13 -7.84 10.12 -1.43
C GLU A 13 -8.26 10.35 0.03
N CYS A 14 -8.09 9.36 0.92
CA CYS A 14 -8.33 9.53 2.35
C CYS A 14 -7.38 10.57 2.99
N LEU A 15 -6.11 10.60 2.60
CA LEU A 15 -5.15 11.60 3.10
C LEU A 15 -5.46 13.02 2.60
N GLU A 16 -5.84 13.17 1.33
CA GLU A 16 -6.25 14.46 0.76
C GLU A 16 -7.49 15.00 1.48
N LEU A 17 -8.46 14.14 1.78
CA LEU A 17 -9.64 14.52 2.57
C LEU A 17 -9.27 14.85 4.02
N ALA A 18 -8.31 14.14 4.62
CA ALA A 18 -7.85 14.40 5.98
C ALA A 18 -7.18 15.78 6.08
N GLU A 19 -6.37 16.14 5.08
CA GLU A 19 -5.72 17.46 5.00
C GLU A 19 -6.75 18.59 4.85
N ALA A 20 -7.83 18.35 4.09
CA ALA A 20 -8.91 19.31 3.92
C ALA A 20 -9.90 19.36 5.10
N ALA A 21 -9.87 18.38 6.01
CA ALA A 21 -10.79 18.28 7.13
C ALA A 21 -10.46 19.32 8.21
N ARG A 22 -11.48 20.05 8.67
CA ARG A 22 -11.34 21.02 9.78
C ARG A 22 -11.54 20.39 11.16
N ASP A 23 -12.21 19.26 11.22
CA ASP A 23 -12.52 18.57 12.45
C ASP A 23 -11.44 17.51 12.74
N PRO A 24 -10.77 17.57 13.91
CA PRO A 24 -9.67 16.66 14.22
C PRO A 24 -10.13 15.20 14.32
N ALA A 25 -11.34 14.92 14.80
CA ALA A 25 -11.86 13.56 14.86
C ALA A 25 -12.09 12.96 13.46
N SER A 26 -12.57 13.79 12.53
CA SER A 26 -12.73 13.44 11.13
C SER A 26 -11.37 13.22 10.45
N GLN A 27 -10.38 14.07 10.76
CA GLN A 27 -9.00 13.93 10.28
C GLN A 27 -8.38 12.61 10.75
N ASP A 28 -8.47 12.28 12.05
CA ASP A 28 -7.97 11.02 12.60
C ASP A 28 -8.65 9.80 11.95
N THR A 29 -9.96 9.88 11.72
CA THR A 29 -10.71 8.81 11.06
C THR A 29 -10.22 8.59 9.63
N LEU A 30 -10.01 9.67 8.88
CA LEU A 30 -9.54 9.60 7.49
C LEU A 30 -8.10 9.10 7.40
N ILE A 31 -7.22 9.52 8.32
CA ILE A 31 -5.86 8.99 8.44
C ILE A 31 -5.89 7.48 8.72
N HIS A 32 -6.70 7.05 9.68
CA HIS A 32 -6.83 5.63 10.00
C HIS A 32 -7.33 4.81 8.79
N MET A 33 -8.29 5.33 8.04
CA MET A 33 -8.75 4.70 6.80
C MET A 33 -7.63 4.60 5.75
N ALA A 34 -6.81 5.64 5.61
CA ALA A 34 -5.68 5.63 4.68
C ALA A 34 -4.66 4.52 5.02
N GLU A 35 -4.35 4.35 6.30
CA GLU A 35 -3.46 3.29 6.78
C GLU A 35 -4.02 1.89 6.48
N LEU A 36 -5.33 1.68 6.68
CA LEU A 36 -5.98 0.41 6.37
C LEU A 36 -5.91 0.10 4.87
N TRP A 37 -6.14 1.09 4.00
CA TRP A 37 -6.03 0.92 2.55
C TRP A 37 -4.59 0.63 2.12
N ALA A 38 -3.60 1.31 2.71
CA ALA A 38 -2.18 1.03 2.44
C ALA A 38 -1.81 -0.41 2.83
N GLY A 39 -2.24 -0.88 4.00
CA GLY A 39 -2.00 -2.26 4.42
C GLY A 39 -2.68 -3.31 3.52
N LEU A 40 -3.83 -2.99 2.91
CA LEU A 40 -4.47 -3.83 1.90
C LEU A 40 -3.70 -3.81 0.57
N ALA A 41 -3.11 -2.69 0.19
CA ALA A 41 -2.25 -2.57 -0.97
C ALA A 41 -1.01 -3.46 -0.84
N ASP A 42 -0.31 -3.36 0.30
CA ASP A 42 0.89 -4.16 0.59
C ASP A 42 0.58 -5.67 0.52
N ARG A 43 -0.56 -6.10 1.10
CA ARG A 43 -0.99 -7.50 1.04
C ARG A 43 -1.38 -7.93 -0.38
N ALA A 44 -1.95 -7.03 -1.17
CA ALA A 44 -2.28 -7.31 -2.55
C ALA A 44 -1.01 -7.47 -3.40
N GLU A 45 0.04 -6.65 -3.18
CA GLU A 45 1.34 -6.83 -3.83
C GLU A 45 2.03 -8.11 -3.37
N ALA A 46 2.01 -8.41 -2.05
CA ALA A 46 2.61 -9.62 -1.50
C ALA A 46 1.95 -10.93 -2.00
N LYS A 47 0.67 -10.89 -2.38
CA LYS A 47 -0.05 -12.03 -2.99
C LYS A 47 0.28 -12.24 -4.46
N PHE A 48 0.83 -11.22 -5.13
CA PHE A 48 1.38 -11.32 -6.47
C PHE A 48 2.87 -11.00 -6.42
N PRO A 49 3.71 -11.84 -5.76
CA PRO A 49 5.14 -11.73 -5.95
C PRO A 49 5.33 -11.95 -7.44
N SER A 50 5.71 -10.87 -8.13
CA SER A 50 5.93 -10.88 -9.56
C SER A 50 6.72 -12.13 -9.89
N ARG A 51 6.12 -12.97 -10.73
CA ARG A 51 6.67 -14.26 -11.17
C ARG A 51 8.00 -14.01 -11.88
N TRP A 52 9.07 -13.88 -11.11
CA TRP A 52 10.44 -13.93 -11.59
C TRP A 52 11.33 -14.58 -10.53
N PRO A 53 12.11 -15.60 -10.90
CA PRO A 53 13.00 -16.26 -9.97
C PRO A 53 14.05 -15.26 -9.51
N GLU A 54 14.22 -15.12 -8.20
CA GLU A 54 15.44 -14.58 -7.62
C GLU A 54 16.61 -15.36 -8.22
N ARG A 55 17.32 -14.70 -9.13
CA ARG A 55 18.58 -15.15 -9.69
C ARG A 55 19.55 -15.22 -8.52
N ARG A 56 19.75 -16.42 -7.96
CA ARG A 56 20.84 -16.68 -7.00
C ARG A 56 22.15 -16.26 -7.67
N PRO A 57 22.89 -15.27 -7.14
CA PRO A 57 24.26 -15.07 -7.53
C PRO A 57 25.14 -16.04 -6.72
N ASP A 58 25.99 -16.73 -7.48
CA ASP A 58 27.30 -17.24 -7.06
C ASP A 58 27.28 -18.47 -6.15
N ALA A 59 27.48 -19.69 -6.66
CA ALA A 59 28.75 -20.18 -7.22
C ALA A 59 29.93 -19.96 -6.28
N ASP A 60 29.89 -20.63 -5.12
CA ASP A 60 31.11 -20.92 -4.37
C ASP A 60 31.83 -22.06 -5.10
N ALA A 61 32.83 -21.67 -5.89
CA ALA A 61 33.75 -22.55 -6.57
C ALA A 61 34.67 -23.21 -5.53
N ALA A 62 34.54 -24.52 -5.38
CA ALA A 62 35.51 -25.38 -4.72
C ALA A 62 36.65 -25.77 -5.68
#